data_AF-A0AAD5QQF7-F1
#
_entry.id   AF-A0AAD5QQF7-F1
#
_cell.length_a   1.000
_cell.length_b   1.000
_cell.length_c   1.000
_cell.angle_alpha   90.00
_cell.angle_beta   90.00
_cell.angle_gamma   90.00
#
_symmetry.space_group_name_H-M   'P 1'
#
loop_
_entity.id
_entity.type
_entity.pdbx_description
1 polymer ?
#
loop_
_entity_poly.entity_id
_entity_poly.type
_entity_poly.pdbx_seq_one_letter_code
_entity_poly.pdbx_strand_id
1 'polypeptide(L)'
;MGKARLPCIIGVAGGPSSGKSLVMEKIMERLETLNQDKKKQVITIPMESFYKELNGEERIKAEIGEYDFDHPSAFDFDKLAETISQLEDGKSVTLPKYDFLRSTRKGSLHLEPADVIIVEGILIFYDARLRNKFAMKLFVDADADIRLARRESVTRVSILIVSLVRQLPFVISQSSRGAQSPILREGGDEHFTLYVR
;
A
#
# COMPACT_ATOMS: atom_id res chain seq x y z
N MET A 1 27.42 -10.85 17.40
CA MET A 1 26.25 -9.99 17.10
C MET A 1 25.59 -10.51 15.83
N GLY A 2 24.34 -10.93 15.89
CA GLY A 2 23.61 -11.43 14.72
C GLY A 2 23.37 -10.30 13.71
N LYS A 3 23.57 -10.56 12.42
CA LYS A 3 23.25 -9.62 11.34
C LYS A 3 21.78 -9.19 11.47
N ALA A 4 21.52 -7.89 11.62
CA ALA A 4 20.15 -7.37 11.54
C ALA A 4 19.56 -7.79 10.20
N ARG A 5 18.42 -8.48 10.21
CA ARG A 5 17.72 -8.83 8.97
C ARG A 5 17.02 -7.58 8.46
N LEU A 6 17.27 -7.24 7.20
CA LEU A 6 16.54 -6.18 6.53
C LEU A 6 15.05 -6.54 6.46
N PRO A 7 14.15 -5.56 6.64
CA PRO A 7 12.72 -5.79 6.52
C PRO A 7 12.35 -6.22 5.09
N CYS A 8 11.33 -7.07 4.98
CA CYS A 8 10.68 -7.33 3.69
C CYS A 8 9.68 -6.20 3.41
N ILE A 9 9.92 -5.42 2.36
CA ILE A 9 9.06 -4.27 2.04
C ILE A 9 8.15 -4.61 0.86
N ILE A 10 6.84 -4.50 1.06
CA ILE A 10 5.81 -4.81 0.08
C ILE A 10 5.09 -3.51 -0.28
N GLY A 11 5.05 -3.17 -1.56
CA GLY A 11 4.24 -2.06 -2.04
C GLY A 11 2.88 -2.54 -2.55
N VAL A 12 1.79 -1.90 -2.13
CA VAL A 12 0.43 -2.14 -2.62
C VAL A 12 -0.17 -0.87 -3.24
N ALA A 13 -0.22 -0.82 -4.55
CA ALA A 13 -0.78 0.30 -5.31
C ALA A 13 -2.13 -0.04 -5.94
N GLY A 14 -2.82 1.00 -6.41
CA GLY A 14 -4.13 0.87 -7.06
C GLY A 14 -4.92 2.16 -6.96
N GLY A 15 -5.84 2.39 -7.90
CA GLY A 15 -6.65 3.60 -7.90
C GLY A 15 -7.58 3.73 -6.68
N PRO A 16 -8.14 4.92 -6.42
CA PRO A 16 -9.20 5.08 -5.42
C PRO A 16 -10.34 4.07 -5.66
N SER A 17 -10.90 3.52 -4.58
CA SER A 17 -11.97 2.51 -4.62
C SER A 17 -11.65 1.21 -5.39
N SER A 18 -10.37 0.94 -5.69
CA SER A 18 -9.97 -0.31 -6.36
C SER A 18 -9.95 -1.54 -5.45
N GLY A 19 -10.20 -1.38 -4.14
CA GLY A 19 -10.19 -2.49 -3.18
C GLY A 19 -8.85 -2.74 -2.47
N LYS A 20 -7.90 -1.79 -2.54
CA LYS A 20 -6.61 -1.87 -1.81
C LYS A 20 -6.78 -2.24 -0.33
N SER A 21 -7.66 -1.54 0.40
CA SER A 21 -7.87 -1.80 1.83
C SER A 21 -8.37 -3.22 2.11
N LEU A 22 -9.21 -3.78 1.24
CA LEU A 22 -9.67 -5.17 1.34
C LEU A 22 -8.54 -6.17 1.07
N VAL A 23 -7.70 -5.89 0.07
CA VAL A 23 -6.51 -6.70 -0.20
C VAL A 23 -5.54 -6.62 0.98
N MET A 24 -5.41 -5.45 1.61
CA MET A 24 -4.58 -5.25 2.79
C MET A 24 -5.09 -6.02 4.00
N GLU A 25 -6.39 -5.97 4.28
CA GLU A 25 -7.03 -6.75 5.35
C GLU A 25 -6.69 -8.24 5.22
N LYS A 26 -6.87 -8.82 4.03
CA LYS A 26 -6.60 -10.25 3.82
C LYS A 26 -5.12 -10.62 3.85
N ILE A 27 -4.24 -9.71 3.42
CA ILE A 27 -2.80 -9.90 3.59
C ILE A 27 -2.46 -9.95 5.08
N MET A 28 -3.02 -9.05 5.88
CA MET A 28 -2.80 -9.01 7.33
C MET A 28 -3.33 -10.26 8.03
N GLU A 29 -4.59 -10.64 7.80
CA GLU A 29 -5.19 -11.87 8.35
C GLU A 29 -4.33 -13.11 8.06
N ARG A 30 -3.79 -13.17 6.84
CA ARG A 30 -2.99 -14.30 6.41
C ARG A 30 -1.59 -14.28 6.99
N LEU A 31 -0.97 -13.11 7.08
CA LEU A 31 0.32 -12.96 7.76
C LEU A 31 0.19 -13.34 9.23
N GLU A 32 -0.87 -12.92 9.92
CA GLU A 32 -1.17 -13.32 11.30
C GLU A 32 -1.27 -14.85 11.43
N THR A 33 -2.02 -15.50 10.54
CA THR A 33 -2.14 -16.96 10.50
C THR A 33 -0.78 -17.66 10.30
N LEU A 34 0.07 -17.15 9.40
CA LEU A 34 1.39 -17.73 9.12
C LEU A 34 2.44 -17.39 10.20
N ASN A 35 2.22 -16.34 10.99
CA ASN A 35 3.15 -15.83 11.98
C ASN A 35 2.91 -16.38 13.39
N GLN A 36 1.92 -17.26 13.60
CA GLN A 36 1.59 -17.84 14.90
C GLN A 36 2.81 -18.44 15.63
N ASP A 37 3.77 -19.01 14.88
CA ASP A 37 4.98 -19.62 15.45
C ASP A 37 6.18 -18.67 15.58
N LYS A 38 6.20 -17.54 14.84
CA LYS A 38 7.41 -16.72 14.63
C LYS A 38 7.33 -15.29 15.16
N LYS A 39 6.16 -14.84 15.64
CA LYS A 39 5.92 -13.48 16.17
C LYS A 39 6.57 -12.36 15.33
N LYS A 40 6.48 -12.47 14.00
CA LYS A 40 7.02 -11.43 13.12
C LYS A 40 6.20 -10.16 13.26
N GLN A 41 6.88 -9.03 13.37
CA GLN A 41 6.23 -7.72 13.41
C GLN A 41 5.88 -7.29 11.98
N VAL A 42 4.65 -6.85 11.79
CA VAL A 42 4.14 -6.33 10.51
C VAL A 42 3.59 -4.94 10.75
N ILE A 43 4.03 -3.96 9.96
CA ILE A 43 3.51 -2.59 10.01
C ILE A 43 3.02 -2.15 8.63
N THR A 44 2.05 -1.24 8.64
CA THR A 44 1.50 -0.64 7.43
C THR A 44 1.76 0.87 7.41
N ILE A 45 2.19 1.38 6.27
CA ILE A 45 2.50 2.78 6.01
C ILE A 45 1.57 3.27 4.89
N PRO A 46 0.54 4.07 5.21
CA PRO A 46 -0.31 4.69 4.20
C PRO A 46 0.41 5.88 3.56
N MET A 47 0.41 5.95 2.23
CA MET A 47 0.98 7.06 1.46
C MET A 47 0.29 8.39 1.79
N GLU A 48 -0.96 8.35 2.20
CA GLU A 48 -1.77 9.51 2.58
C GLU A 48 -1.22 10.22 3.84
N SER A 49 -0.42 9.54 4.68
CA SER A 49 0.35 10.21 5.75
C SER A 49 1.39 11.20 5.22
N PHE A 50 1.69 11.17 3.92
CA PHE A 50 2.71 11.99 3.28
C PHE A 50 2.14 13.06 2.35
N TYR A 51 0.84 13.39 2.46
CA TYR A 51 0.33 14.64 1.87
C TYR A 51 1.12 15.84 2.40
N LYS A 52 1.49 16.74 1.50
CA LYS A 52 2.10 18.02 1.86
C LYS A 52 1.09 18.91 2.58
N GLU A 53 1.61 19.78 3.44
CA GLU A 53 0.78 20.82 4.02
C GLU A 53 0.47 21.88 2.97
N LEU A 54 -0.81 22.16 2.80
CA LEU A 54 -1.28 23.15 1.83
C LEU A 54 -0.95 24.56 2.31
N ASN A 55 -0.38 25.36 1.40
CA ASN A 55 -0.22 26.80 1.59
C ASN A 55 -1.60 27.53 1.47
N GLY A 56 -1.61 28.85 1.70
CA GLY A 56 -2.85 29.62 1.70
C GLY A 56 -3.66 29.54 0.40
N GLU A 57 -2.99 29.61 -0.75
CA GLU A 57 -3.65 29.52 -2.07
C GLU A 57 -4.14 28.10 -2.37
N GLU A 58 -3.34 27.09 -2.01
CA GLU A 58 -3.70 25.68 -2.18
C GLU A 58 -4.90 25.29 -1.32
N ARG A 59 -5.03 25.85 -0.11
CA ARG A 59 -6.20 25.65 0.74
C ARG A 59 -7.46 26.20 0.12
N ILE A 60 -7.40 27.41 -0.44
CA ILE A 60 -8.55 28.01 -1.14
C ILE A 60 -8.97 27.11 -2.32
N LYS A 61 -8.00 26.63 -3.12
CA LYS A 61 -8.27 25.68 -4.22
C LYS A 61 -8.88 24.38 -3.70
N ALA A 62 -8.39 23.84 -2.59
CA ALA A 62 -8.93 22.61 -1.99
C ALA A 62 -10.37 22.79 -1.50
N GLU A 63 -10.70 23.93 -0.90
CA GLU A 63 -12.05 24.25 -0.42
C GLU A 63 -13.08 24.34 -1.55
N ILE A 64 -12.67 24.81 -2.73
CA ILE A 64 -13.54 24.89 -3.93
C ILE A 64 -13.43 23.66 -4.84
N GLY A 65 -12.66 22.64 -4.45
CA GLY A 65 -12.50 21.39 -5.21
C GLY A 65 -11.59 21.48 -6.44
N GLU A 66 -10.75 22.51 -6.54
CA GLU A 66 -9.80 22.73 -7.65
C GLU A 66 -8.37 22.25 -7.34
N TYR A 67 -8.12 21.72 -6.13
CA TYR A 67 -6.83 21.12 -5.79
C TYR A 67 -6.83 19.63 -6.11
N ASP A 68 -5.88 19.20 -6.96
CA ASP A 68 -5.71 17.79 -7.33
C ASP A 68 -4.87 17.04 -6.28
N PHE A 69 -5.55 16.32 -5.39
CA PHE A 69 -4.92 15.46 -4.40
C PHE A 69 -4.31 14.18 -4.99
N ASP A 70 -4.68 13.81 -6.22
CA ASP A 70 -4.14 12.62 -6.87
C ASP A 70 -2.86 12.95 -7.68
N HIS A 71 -2.50 14.24 -7.82
CA HIS A 71 -1.27 14.64 -8.50
C HIS A 71 0.00 14.31 -7.67
N PRO A 72 1.09 13.83 -8.28
CA PRO A 72 2.33 13.52 -7.56
C PRO A 72 2.87 14.69 -6.72
N SER A 73 2.64 15.94 -7.12
CA SER A 73 3.12 17.11 -6.35
C SER A 73 2.46 17.24 -4.98
N ALA A 74 1.27 16.66 -4.78
CA ALA A 74 0.55 16.68 -3.51
C ALA A 74 1.25 15.83 -2.43
N PHE A 75 2.14 14.92 -2.81
CA PHE A 75 2.84 14.02 -1.91
C PHE A 75 4.30 14.42 -1.67
N ASP A 76 4.76 14.19 -0.45
CA ASP A 76 6.14 14.31 -0.01
C ASP A 76 6.87 12.96 -0.16
N PHE A 77 7.27 12.66 -1.40
CA PHE A 77 8.01 11.43 -1.73
C PHE A 77 9.37 11.35 -1.04
N ASP A 78 10.01 12.49 -0.77
CA ASP A 78 11.29 12.54 -0.06
C ASP A 78 11.12 12.05 1.37
N LYS A 79 10.13 12.57 2.08
CA LYS A 79 9.80 12.13 3.44
C LYS A 79 9.35 10.67 3.50
N LEU A 80 8.59 10.19 2.51
CA LEU A 80 8.22 8.78 2.43
C LEU A 80 9.45 7.87 2.22
N ALA A 81 10.34 8.23 1.29
CA ALA A 81 11.56 7.47 1.04
C ALA A 81 12.53 7.48 2.23
N GLU A 82 12.62 8.62 2.92
CA GLU A 82 13.39 8.75 4.16
C GLU A 82 12.83 7.87 5.28
N THR A 83 11.51 7.92 5.51
CA THR A 83 10.82 7.10 6.52
C THR A 83 11.11 5.62 6.31
N ILE A 84 10.98 5.14 5.07
CA ILE A 84 11.25 3.73 4.76
C ILE A 84 12.72 3.39 5.03
N SER A 85 13.64 4.27 4.64
CA SER A 85 15.09 4.07 4.88
C SER A 85 15.42 4.04 6.38
N GLN A 86 14.77 4.88 7.19
CA GLN A 86 14.92 4.86 8.65
C GLN A 86 14.48 3.51 9.23
N LEU A 87 13.35 2.96 8.77
CA LEU A 87 12.86 1.64 9.21
C LEU A 87 13.77 0.50 8.73
N GLU A 88 14.33 0.59 7.52
CA GLU A 88 15.34 -0.36 7.02
C GLU A 88 16.60 -0.37 7.90
N ASP A 89 17.00 0.79 8.42
CA ASP A 89 18.12 0.98 9.34
C ASP A 89 17.79 0.53 10.79
N GLY A 90 16.57 0.04 11.05
CA GLY A 90 16.13 -0.35 12.38
C GLY A 90 15.86 0.84 13.32
N LYS A 91 15.53 2.01 12.77
CA LYS A 91 15.12 3.20 13.54
C LYS A 91 13.60 3.29 13.58
N SER A 92 13.05 3.64 14.73
CA SER A 92 11.62 3.94 14.86
C SER A 92 11.28 5.28 14.21
N VAL A 93 10.05 5.41 13.73
CA VAL A 93 9.56 6.61 13.03
C VAL A 93 8.21 7.05 13.57
N THR A 94 7.91 8.35 13.45
CA THR A 94 6.61 8.90 13.82
C THR A 94 5.94 9.48 12.58
N LEU A 95 4.80 8.90 12.19
CA LEU A 95 4.02 9.37 11.05
C LEU A 95 2.91 10.32 11.50
N PRO A 96 2.63 11.40 10.77
CA PRO A 96 1.41 12.16 11.00
C PRO A 96 0.20 11.34 10.54
N LYS A 97 -0.91 11.44 11.28
CA LYS A 97 -2.20 10.95 10.81
C LYS A 97 -2.86 12.06 9.99
N TYR A 98 -3.23 11.76 8.75
CA TYR A 98 -3.91 12.73 7.88
C TYR A 98 -5.42 12.70 8.12
N ASP A 99 -6.00 13.86 8.40
CA ASP A 99 -7.44 14.09 8.52
C ASP A 99 -7.96 14.60 7.16
N PHE A 100 -8.56 13.69 6.40
CA PHE A 100 -9.09 13.97 5.07
C PHE A 100 -10.23 14.99 5.06
N LEU A 101 -11.02 15.10 6.15
CA LEU A 101 -12.14 16.05 6.21
C LEU A 101 -11.65 17.48 6.31
N ARG A 102 -10.47 17.68 6.92
CA ARG A 102 -9.91 19.00 7.18
C ARG A 102 -8.67 19.30 6.33
N SER A 103 -8.23 18.35 5.51
CA SER A 103 -6.95 18.42 4.80
C SER A 103 -5.78 18.83 5.70
N THR A 104 -5.73 18.29 6.92
CA THR A 104 -4.71 18.63 7.93
C THR A 104 -4.13 17.39 8.59
N ARG A 105 -2.92 17.50 9.13
CA ARG A 105 -2.30 16.45 9.92
C ARG A 105 -2.78 16.57 11.37
N LYS A 106 -3.45 15.55 11.90
CA LYS A 106 -3.97 15.52 13.28
C LYS A 106 -3.57 14.26 14.01
N GLY A 107 -2.69 14.40 15.00
CA GLY A 107 -2.13 13.29 15.77
C GLY A 107 -1.02 12.56 15.02
N SER A 108 -0.49 11.52 15.65
CA SER A 108 0.63 10.75 15.09
C SER A 108 0.48 9.25 15.34
N LEU A 109 1.22 8.46 14.57
CA LEU A 109 1.38 7.03 14.71
C LEU A 109 2.88 6.75 14.87
N HIS A 110 3.27 6.23 16.03
CA HIS A 110 4.62 5.77 16.28
C HIS A 110 4.78 4.34 15.74
N LEU A 111 5.81 4.10 14.94
CA LEU A 111 6.11 2.82 14.31
C LEU A 111 7.50 2.35 14.74
N GLU A 112 7.54 1.15 15.30
CA GLU A 112 8.79 0.43 15.57
C GLU A 112 9.28 -0.29 14.31
N PRO A 113 10.60 -0.58 14.20
CA PRO A 113 11.13 -1.45 13.16
C PRO A 113 10.39 -2.80 13.12
N ALA A 114 10.14 -3.31 11.92
CA ALA A 114 9.32 -4.49 11.70
C ALA A 114 9.99 -5.48 10.75
N ASP A 115 9.59 -6.76 10.78
CA ASP A 115 10.08 -7.77 9.84
C ASP A 115 9.45 -7.58 8.44
N VAL A 116 8.22 -7.08 8.39
CA VAL A 116 7.48 -6.80 7.17
C VAL A 116 6.92 -5.39 7.23
N ILE A 117 7.20 -4.62 6.18
CA ILE A 117 6.70 -3.25 6.02
C ILE A 117 5.82 -3.25 4.77
N ILE A 118 4.55 -2.91 4.94
CA ILE A 118 3.61 -2.78 3.85
C ILE A 118 3.39 -1.30 3.59
N VAL A 119 3.71 -0.83 2.39
CA VAL A 119 3.48 0.55 1.96
C VAL A 119 2.33 0.55 0.98
N GLU A 120 1.23 1.25 1.28
CA GLU A 120 0.06 1.32 0.41
C GLU A 120 -0.22 2.73 -0.09
N GLY A 121 -0.81 2.85 -1.28
CA GLY A 121 -1.26 4.15 -1.79
C GLY A 121 -1.44 4.19 -3.30
N ILE A 122 -2.06 5.27 -3.79
CA ILE A 122 -2.38 5.42 -5.22
C ILE A 122 -1.15 5.57 -6.12
N LEU A 123 -0.05 6.13 -5.60
CA LEU A 123 1.12 6.53 -6.37
C LEU A 123 2.45 6.03 -5.78
N ILE A 124 2.44 5.01 -4.92
CA ILE A 124 3.68 4.51 -4.28
C ILE A 124 4.72 3.97 -5.28
N PHE A 125 4.27 3.61 -6.49
CA PHE A 125 5.14 3.19 -7.59
C PHE A 125 5.53 4.34 -8.52
N TYR A 126 5.23 5.59 -8.21
CA TYR A 126 5.61 6.75 -9.03
C TYR A 126 7.10 7.09 -8.91
N ASP A 127 7.64 7.07 -7.69
CA ASP A 127 9.05 7.39 -7.43
C ASP A 127 9.96 6.17 -7.57
N ALA A 128 11.06 6.30 -8.34
CA ALA A 128 11.99 5.20 -8.60
C ALA A 128 12.70 4.71 -7.33
N ARG A 129 13.00 5.61 -6.38
CA ARG A 129 13.67 5.28 -5.12
C ARG A 129 12.81 4.35 -4.29
N LEU A 130 11.51 4.62 -4.23
CA LEU A 130 10.52 3.75 -3.57
C LEU A 130 10.39 2.42 -4.31
N ARG A 131 10.17 2.45 -5.63
CA ARG A 131 10.05 1.24 -6.45
C ARG A 131 11.22 0.27 -6.29
N ASN A 132 12.42 0.79 -6.09
CA ASN A 132 13.63 -0.02 -5.97
C ASN A 132 13.80 -0.63 -4.57
N LYS A 133 13.10 -0.14 -3.55
CA LYS A 133 13.09 -0.68 -2.19
C LYS A 133 12.09 -1.82 -2.01
N PHE A 134 11.03 -1.88 -2.81
CA PHE A 134 10.00 -2.92 -2.69
C PHE A 134 10.52 -4.28 -3.17
N ALA A 135 10.53 -5.25 -2.25
CA ALA A 135 10.78 -6.66 -2.53
C ALA A 135 9.62 -7.30 -3.33
N MET A 136 8.40 -6.76 -3.18
CA MET A 136 7.22 -7.18 -3.92
C MET A 136 6.36 -5.97 -4.26
N LYS A 137 5.85 -5.94 -5.50
CA LYS A 137 4.92 -4.91 -5.97
C LYS A 137 3.59 -5.54 -6.31
N LEU A 138 2.56 -5.12 -5.60
CA LEU A 138 1.18 -5.52 -5.80
C LEU A 138 0.42 -4.33 -6.39
N PHE A 139 -0.27 -4.55 -7.51
CA PHE A 139 -1.19 -3.55 -8.06
C PHE A 139 -2.60 -4.12 -8.08
N VAL A 140 -3.51 -3.45 -7.37
CA VAL A 140 -4.93 -3.80 -7.28
C VAL A 140 -5.69 -2.99 -8.32
N ASP A 141 -6.07 -3.67 -9.39
CA ASP A 141 -6.77 -3.09 -10.52
C ASP A 141 -8.24 -3.49 -10.55
N ALA A 142 -9.09 -2.53 -10.89
CA ALA A 142 -10.52 -2.66 -11.06
C ALA A 142 -10.98 -1.63 -12.09
N ASP A 143 -11.99 -1.98 -12.89
CA ASP A 143 -12.49 -1.10 -13.94
C ASP A 143 -13.00 0.24 -13.36
N ALA A 144 -12.87 1.31 -14.13
CA ALA A 144 -13.13 2.66 -13.66
C ALA A 144 -14.60 2.90 -13.27
N ASP A 145 -15.53 2.28 -14.01
CA ASP A 145 -16.96 2.27 -13.73
C ASP A 145 -17.30 1.54 -12.42
N ILE A 146 -16.67 0.39 -12.17
CA ILE A 146 -16.80 -0.35 -10.91
C ILE A 146 -16.27 0.50 -9.73
N ARG A 147 -15.10 1.11 -9.90
CA ARG A 147 -14.53 2.00 -8.87
C ARG A 147 -15.43 3.20 -8.59
N LEU A 148 -16.01 3.79 -9.63
CA LEU A 148 -16.93 4.91 -9.51
C LEU A 148 -18.22 4.49 -8.77
N ALA A 149 -18.82 3.36 -9.16
CA ALA A 149 -20.00 2.81 -8.51
C ALA A 149 -19.79 2.56 -7.01
N ARG A 150 -18.60 2.05 -6.62
CA ARG A 150 -18.21 1.85 -5.20
C ARG A 150 -17.96 3.15 -4.44
N ARG A 151 -17.64 4.24 -5.13
CA ARG A 151 -17.49 5.56 -4.51
C ARG A 151 -18.85 6.16 -4.16
N GLU A 152 -19.87 5.88 -4.97
CA GLU A 152 -21.24 6.37 -4.80
C GLU A 152 -22.12 5.45 -3.93
N SER A 153 -21.76 4.18 -3.80
CA SER A 153 -22.52 3.15 -3.09
C SER A 153 -21.67 2.53 -1.98
N VAL A 154 -22.10 2.59 -0.71
CA VAL A 154 -21.47 1.84 0.40
C VAL A 154 -21.79 0.35 0.24
N THR A 155 -21.18 -0.32 -0.74
CA THR A 155 -21.40 -1.73 -1.01
C THR A 155 -20.43 -2.57 -0.18
N ARG A 156 -20.97 -3.42 0.69
CA ARG A 156 -20.21 -4.44 1.42
C ARG A 156 -19.68 -5.48 0.42
N VAL A 157 -18.36 -5.55 0.28
CA VAL A 157 -17.68 -6.48 -0.63
C VAL A 157 -17.37 -7.78 0.12
N SER A 158 -18.01 -8.89 -0.28
CA SER A 158 -17.74 -10.24 0.23
C SER A 158 -16.91 -11.01 -0.79
N ILE A 159 -15.64 -11.34 -0.53
CA ILE A 159 -14.80 -12.07 -1.50
C ILE A 159 -13.86 -13.08 -0.82
N LEU A 160 -13.79 -14.31 -1.33
CA LEU A 160 -12.81 -15.34 -0.98
C LEU A 160 -11.42 -15.01 -1.58
N ILE A 161 -10.37 -14.86 -0.75
CA ILE A 161 -8.97 -14.99 -1.20
C ILE A 161 -8.40 -16.25 -0.54
N VAL A 162 -8.59 -17.41 -1.17
CA VAL A 162 -8.13 -18.70 -0.59
C VAL A 162 -7.09 -19.42 -1.47
N SER A 163 -6.82 -19.00 -2.70
CA SER A 163 -5.91 -19.78 -3.58
C SER A 163 -4.49 -19.21 -3.75
N LEU A 164 -4.29 -17.88 -3.79
CA LEU A 164 -2.95 -17.33 -4.09
C LEU A 164 -1.96 -17.43 -2.91
N VAL A 165 -2.45 -17.45 -1.65
CA VAL A 165 -1.58 -17.63 -0.48
C VAL A 165 -1.32 -19.09 -0.11
N ARG A 166 -1.81 -20.04 -0.93
CA ARG A 166 -1.40 -21.45 -0.85
C ARG A 166 -0.07 -21.72 -1.59
N GLN A 167 0.42 -20.79 -2.40
CA GLN A 167 1.61 -20.98 -3.23
C GLN A 167 2.78 -20.05 -2.89
N LEU A 168 2.95 -19.66 -1.62
CA LEU A 168 4.22 -19.09 -1.17
C LEU A 168 5.09 -20.17 -0.53
N PRO A 169 5.84 -20.99 -1.30
CA PRO A 169 6.99 -21.66 -0.76
C PRO A 169 8.15 -20.68 -0.75
N PHE A 170 8.97 -20.83 0.29
CA PHE A 170 10.37 -20.49 0.25
C PHE A 170 11.02 -20.93 -1.09
N VAL A 171 12.04 -20.19 -1.55
CA VAL A 171 12.89 -20.39 -2.75
C VAL A 171 12.40 -19.67 -4.03
N ILE A 172 12.99 -18.51 -4.31
CA ILE A 172 12.99 -17.91 -5.66
C ILE A 172 14.34 -18.29 -6.31
N SER A 173 14.29 -19.18 -7.30
CA SER A 173 15.40 -19.43 -8.24
C SER A 173 15.10 -18.72 -9.56
N GLN A 174 16.16 -18.22 -10.21
CA GLN A 174 16.12 -17.43 -11.43
C GLN A 174 15.62 -18.22 -12.66
N SER A 175 14.88 -17.59 -13.58
CA SER A 175 15.45 -17.05 -14.83
C SER A 175 14.41 -16.78 -15.94
N SER A 176 14.75 -15.74 -16.72
CA SER A 176 14.50 -15.48 -18.15
C SER A 176 13.12 -15.59 -18.81
N ARG A 177 12.73 -14.42 -19.33
CA ARG A 177 11.96 -14.11 -20.57
C ARG A 177 10.48 -14.53 -20.63
N GLY A 178 9.66 -13.49 -20.61
CA GLY A 178 8.47 -13.32 -21.46
C GLY A 178 7.38 -14.39 -21.37
N ALA A 179 6.38 -14.19 -20.53
CA ALA A 179 5.07 -14.83 -20.67
C ALA A 179 4.00 -14.07 -19.87
N GLN A 180 2.78 -14.12 -20.39
CA GLN A 180 1.56 -13.49 -19.90
C GLN A 180 1.31 -13.72 -18.39
N SER A 181 0.88 -12.66 -17.71
CA SER A 181 0.49 -12.68 -16.30
C SER A 181 -0.79 -13.50 -16.08
N PRO A 182 -0.88 -14.32 -15.03
CA PRO A 182 -2.11 -15.08 -14.73
C PRO A 182 -3.24 -14.12 -14.33
N ILE A 183 -4.36 -14.18 -15.05
CA ILE A 183 -5.62 -13.54 -14.69
C ILE A 183 -6.34 -14.47 -13.72
N LEU A 184 -6.57 -14.04 -12.48
CA LEU A 184 -7.40 -14.77 -11.53
C LEU A 184 -8.88 -14.54 -11.90
N ARG A 185 -9.56 -15.58 -12.41
CA ARG A 185 -11.02 -15.61 -12.59
C ARG A 185 -11.57 -16.83 -11.86
N GLU A 186 -12.44 -16.63 -10.87
CA GLU A 186 -13.63 -17.48 -10.66
C GLU A 186 -14.55 -16.95 -9.55
N GLY A 187 -15.86 -16.89 -9.88
CA GLY A 187 -16.98 -17.11 -8.97
C GLY A 187 -17.43 -15.95 -8.06
N GLY A 188 -18.23 -15.02 -8.61
CA GLY A 188 -18.95 -13.96 -7.89
C GLY A 188 -18.70 -12.59 -8.51
N ASP A 189 -19.75 -11.77 -8.68
CA ASP A 189 -19.89 -10.64 -9.63
C ASP A 189 -18.93 -9.43 -9.51
N GLU A 190 -17.72 -9.57 -8.96
CA GLU A 190 -16.72 -8.49 -8.97
C GLU A 190 -15.30 -8.98 -9.28
N HIS A 191 -14.73 -8.46 -10.37
CA HIS A 191 -13.39 -8.79 -10.84
C HIS A 191 -12.33 -7.84 -10.25
N PHE A 192 -11.28 -8.40 -9.64
CA PHE A 192 -10.07 -7.67 -9.26
C PHE A 192 -8.88 -8.36 -9.90
N THR A 193 -8.02 -7.60 -10.58
CA THR A 193 -6.77 -8.14 -11.12
C THR A 193 -5.62 -7.73 -10.22
N LEU A 194 -4.91 -8.71 -9.66
CA LEU A 194 -3.70 -8.50 -8.89
C LEU A 194 -2.49 -8.72 -9.79
N TYR A 195 -1.74 -7.66 -10.05
CA TYR A 195 -0.45 -7.78 -10.73
C TYR A 195 0.65 -7.93 -9.67
N VAL A 196 1.40 -9.03 -9.75
CA VAL A 196 2.60 -9.28 -8.94
C VAL A 196 3.81 -9.14 -9.84
N ARG A 197 4.71 -8.19 -9.54
CA ARG A 197 5.92 -7.94 -10.33
C ARG A 197 7.16 -7.78 -9.44
#